data_AF-A0A919BBZ7-F1
#
_entry.id   AF-A0A919BBZ7-F1
#
_cell.length_a   1.000
_cell.length_b   1.000
_cell.length_c   1.000
_cell.angle_alpha   90.00
_cell.angle_beta   90.00
_cell.angle_gamma   90.00
#
_symmetry.space_group_name_H-M   'P 1'
#
loop_
_entity.id
_entity.type
_entity.pdbx_description
1 polymer ?
#
loop_
_entity_poly.entity_id
_entity_poly.type
_entity_poly.pdbx_seq_one_letter_code
_entity_poly.pdbx_strand_id
1 'polypeptide(L)'
;MKVSVVSSSIVLFLTVGCANQQPACEDVVVAKEQLQQCQQLQKQITAAKDKPIIRTELERRYQNECVEMRYYREQHQPAVCGNKEKIEALTKEAIKEQKQ
;
A
#
# COMPACT_ATOMS: atom_id res chain seq x y z
N MET A 1 25.15 -41.52 42.20
CA MET A 1 24.00 -40.60 42.06
C MET A 1 24.51 -39.41 41.25
N LYS A 2 24.15 -39.27 39.95
CA LYS A 2 23.06 -38.40 39.44
C LYS A 2 23.04 -37.08 40.23
N VAL A 3 23.32 -35.92 39.63
CA VAL A 3 22.38 -35.19 38.77
C VAL A 3 23.13 -34.39 37.68
N SER A 4 22.66 -34.54 36.44
CA SER A 4 23.05 -33.75 35.26
C SER A 4 22.30 -32.43 35.27
N VAL A 5 23.00 -31.29 35.19
CA VAL A 5 22.39 -29.96 35.05
C VAL A 5 22.46 -29.56 33.57
N VAL A 6 21.46 -29.98 32.81
CA VAL A 6 21.15 -29.39 31.50
C VAL A 6 20.33 -28.13 31.78
N SER A 7 21.01 -27.00 31.94
CA SER A 7 20.34 -25.71 32.08
C SER A 7 19.95 -25.20 30.70
N SER A 8 18.70 -25.50 30.35
CA SER A 8 17.99 -25.04 29.15
C SER A 8 18.03 -23.51 29.09
N SER A 9 18.90 -22.95 28.26
CA SER A 9 18.88 -21.54 27.92
C SER A 9 17.67 -21.28 27.03
N ILE A 10 16.61 -20.74 27.64
CA ILE A 10 15.38 -20.29 27.01
C ILE A 10 15.74 -19.27 25.93
N VAL A 11 15.59 -19.66 24.67
CA VAL A 11 15.69 -18.76 23.53
C VAL A 11 14.42 -17.92 23.51
N LEU A 12 14.47 -16.75 24.13
CA LEU A 12 13.52 -15.67 23.92
C LEU A 12 13.77 -15.11 22.52
N PHE A 13 13.11 -15.71 21.52
CA PHE A 13 12.89 -15.06 20.23
C PHE A 13 11.98 -13.86 20.48
N LEU A 14 12.61 -12.71 20.73
CA LEU A 14 11.96 -11.41 20.65
C LEU A 14 11.34 -11.31 19.27
N THR A 15 10.02 -11.30 19.23
CA THR A 15 9.22 -11.06 18.04
C THR A 15 9.50 -9.64 17.57
N VAL A 16 10.48 -9.51 16.68
CA VAL A 16 10.66 -8.30 15.89
C VAL A 16 9.48 -8.24 14.92
N GLY A 17 8.38 -7.66 15.36
CA GLY A 17 7.33 -7.24 14.45
C GLY A 17 7.96 -6.22 13.51
N CYS A 18 8.08 -6.55 12.22
CA CYS A 18 8.39 -5.56 11.21
C CYS A 18 7.26 -4.53 11.21
N ALA A 19 7.43 -3.45 11.98
CA ALA A 19 6.64 -2.25 11.82
C ALA A 19 6.93 -1.78 10.40
N ASN A 20 6.05 -2.12 9.47
CA ASN A 20 6.15 -1.70 8.09
C ASN A 20 5.92 -0.19 8.09
N GLN A 21 6.99 0.59 8.20
CA GLN A 21 6.97 2.02 7.96
C GLN A 21 6.82 2.20 6.44
N GLN A 22 5.65 1.85 5.92
CA GLN A 22 5.34 2.22 4.55
C GLN A 22 5.40 3.74 4.45
N PRO A 23 6.05 4.28 3.40
CA PRO A 23 6.01 5.70 3.17
C PRO A 23 4.55 6.15 3.14
N ALA A 24 4.23 7.27 3.79
CA ALA A 24 2.87 7.81 3.86
C ALA A 24 2.21 8.00 2.49
N CYS A 25 3.02 7.98 1.42
CA CYS A 25 2.62 8.07 0.03
C CYS A 25 3.15 6.89 -0.77
N GLU A 26 2.30 6.37 -1.65
CA GLU A 26 2.69 5.35 -2.63
C GLU A 26 3.67 5.94 -3.64
N ASP A 27 4.62 5.11 -4.10
CA ASP A 27 5.54 5.49 -5.17
C ASP A 27 4.77 5.78 -6.46
N VAL A 28 5.07 6.92 -7.09
CA VAL A 28 4.44 7.37 -8.35
C VAL A 28 4.61 6.33 -9.45
N VAL A 29 5.70 5.55 -9.44
CA VAL A 29 5.91 4.45 -10.40
C VAL A 29 4.89 3.34 -10.19
N VAL A 30 4.69 2.91 -8.95
CA VAL A 30 3.75 1.84 -8.59
C VAL A 30 2.31 2.26 -8.91
N ALA A 31 1.93 3.50 -8.61
CA ALA A 31 0.61 4.03 -8.94
C ALA A 31 0.37 4.07 -10.48
N LYS A 32 1.40 4.38 -11.27
CA LYS A 32 1.32 4.36 -12.73
C LYS A 32 1.17 2.94 -13.28
N GLU A 33 1.92 1.99 -12.74
CA GLU A 33 1.83 0.58 -13.13
C GLU A 33 0.43 0.02 -12.86
N GLN A 34 -0.14 0.29 -11.67
CA GLN A 34 -1.50 -0.10 -11.32
C GLN A 34 -2.54 0.52 -12.27
N LEU A 35 -2.38 1.81 -12.62
CA LEU A 35 -3.25 2.46 -13.62
C LEU A 35 -3.15 1.80 -15.00
N GLN A 36 -1.95 1.44 -15.44
CA GLN A 36 -1.76 0.74 -16.72
C GLN A 36 -2.42 -0.64 -16.70
N GLN A 37 -2.33 -1.38 -15.60
CA GLN A 37 -3.01 -2.66 -15.44
C GLN A 37 -4.53 -2.51 -15.53
N CYS A 38 -5.09 -1.52 -14.84
CA CYS A 38 -6.52 -1.22 -14.91
C CYS A 38 -6.99 -0.84 -16.32
N GLN A 39 -6.20 -0.06 -17.05
CA GLN A 39 -6.49 0.27 -18.45
C GLN A 39 -6.45 -0.96 -19.36
N GLN A 40 -5.49 -1.86 -19.16
CA GLN A 40 -5.44 -3.11 -19.91
C GLN A 40 -6.65 -4.00 -19.62
N LEU A 41 -7.04 -4.11 -18.34
CA LEU A 41 -8.20 -4.89 -17.94
C LEU A 41 -9.50 -4.35 -18.56
N GLN A 42 -9.65 -3.04 -18.62
CA GLN A 42 -10.81 -2.41 -19.26
C GLN A 42 -10.88 -2.65 -20.78
N LYS A 43 -9.72 -2.70 -21.45
CA LYS A 43 -9.65 -3.14 -22.86
C LYS A 43 -10.10 -4.60 -23.01
N GLN A 44 -9.69 -5.49 -22.09
CA GLN A 44 -10.10 -6.89 -22.11
C GLN A 44 -11.61 -7.05 -21.88
N ILE A 45 -12.21 -6.30 -20.95
CA ILE A 45 -13.66 -6.27 -20.73
C ILE A 45 -14.38 -5.87 -22.02
N THR A 46 -13.89 -4.82 -22.69
CA THR A 46 -14.47 -4.32 -23.95
C THR A 46 -14.38 -5.37 -25.07
N ALA A 47 -13.24 -6.06 -25.16
CA ALA A 47 -13.03 -7.13 -26.14
C ALA A 47 -13.85 -8.40 -25.83
N ALA A 48 -14.25 -8.62 -24.57
CA ALA A 48 -15.04 -9.77 -24.14
C ALA A 48 -16.56 -9.56 -24.28
N LYS A 49 -17.02 -8.54 -25.03
CA LYS A 49 -18.43 -8.16 -25.14
C LYS A 49 -19.38 -9.34 -25.45
N ASP A 50 -18.97 -10.26 -26.31
CA ASP A 50 -19.79 -11.40 -26.76
C ASP A 50 -19.54 -12.68 -25.94
N LYS A 51 -18.79 -12.59 -24.84
CA LYS A 51 -18.48 -13.71 -23.95
C LYS A 51 -18.93 -13.39 -22.52
N PRO A 52 -20.23 -13.51 -22.20
CA PRO A 52 -20.81 -13.01 -20.96
C PRO A 52 -20.11 -13.49 -19.69
N ILE A 53 -19.83 -14.80 -19.59
CA ILE A 53 -19.17 -15.37 -18.40
C ILE A 53 -17.76 -14.77 -18.20
N ILE A 54 -16.98 -14.66 -19.28
CA ILE A 54 -15.62 -14.10 -19.22
C ILE A 54 -15.68 -12.62 -18.86
N ARG A 55 -16.62 -11.90 -19.47
CA ARG A 55 -16.82 -10.48 -19.21
C ARG A 55 -17.19 -10.22 -17.74
N THR A 56 -18.12 -10.99 -17.18
CA THR A 56 -18.51 -10.84 -15.77
C THR A 56 -17.33 -11.06 -14.84
N GLU A 57 -16.49 -12.05 -15.08
CA GLU A 57 -15.30 -12.27 -14.25
C GLU A 57 -14.25 -11.15 -14.41
N LEU A 58 -14.06 -10.62 -15.62
CA LEU A 58 -13.16 -9.48 -15.84
C LEU A 58 -13.69 -8.20 -15.17
N GLU A 59 -15.00 -7.95 -15.23
CA GLU A 59 -15.65 -6.83 -14.53
C GLU A 59 -15.52 -6.98 -13.01
N ARG A 60 -15.70 -8.20 -12.48
CA ARG A 60 -15.47 -8.50 -11.06
C ARG A 60 -14.01 -8.22 -10.65
N ARG A 61 -13.04 -8.64 -11.46
CA ARG A 61 -11.61 -8.35 -11.22
C ARG A 61 -11.34 -6.85 -11.23
N TYR A 62 -11.90 -6.13 -12.20
CA TYR A 62 -11.73 -4.68 -12.29
C TYR A 62 -12.29 -3.96 -11.07
N GLN A 63 -13.47 -4.38 -10.59
CA GLN A 63 -14.05 -3.81 -9.39
C GLN A 63 -13.15 -3.99 -8.16
N ASN A 64 -12.67 -5.21 -7.93
CA ASN A 64 -11.81 -5.52 -6.80
C ASN A 64 -10.46 -4.79 -6.87
N GLU A 65 -9.80 -4.83 -8.04
CA GLU A 65 -8.40 -4.38 -8.19
C GLU A 65 -8.28 -2.88 -8.45
N CYS A 66 -9.25 -2.27 -9.14
CA CYS A 66 -9.14 -0.89 -9.60
C CYS A 66 -10.04 0.09 -8.85
N VAL A 67 -11.20 -0.37 -8.35
CA VAL A 67 -12.19 0.49 -7.71
C VAL A 67 -12.13 0.36 -6.19
N GLU A 68 -12.37 -0.84 -5.66
CA GLU A 68 -12.45 -1.07 -4.21
C GLU A 68 -11.09 -0.87 -3.55
N MET A 69 -10.03 -1.50 -4.07
CA MET A 69 -8.66 -1.33 -3.57
C MET A 69 -8.23 0.14 -3.50
N ARG A 70 -8.59 0.93 -4.51
CA ARG A 70 -8.27 2.36 -4.57
C ARG A 70 -9.11 3.17 -3.59
N TYR A 71 -10.41 2.89 -3.51
CA TYR A 71 -11.33 3.53 -2.56
C TYR A 71 -10.85 3.37 -1.11
N TYR A 72 -10.47 2.14 -0.71
CA TYR A 72 -9.97 1.90 0.65
C TYR A 72 -8.61 2.56 0.88
N ARG A 73 -7.72 2.53 -0.11
CA ARG A 73 -6.39 3.14 0.03
C ARG A 73 -6.48 4.65 0.18
N GLU A 74 -7.26 5.33 -0.65
CA GLU A 74 -7.40 6.79 -0.61
C GLU A 74 -8.07 7.30 0.68
N GLN A 75 -9.00 6.54 1.28
CA GLN A 75 -9.61 6.92 2.56
C GLN A 75 -8.72 6.69 3.78
N HIS A 76 -7.81 5.71 3.71
CA HIS A 76 -6.94 5.35 4.83
C HIS A 76 -5.52 5.90 4.71
N GLN A 77 -5.19 6.61 3.61
CA GLN A 77 -3.93 7.36 3.50
C GLN A 77 -4.08 8.74 4.17
N PRO A 78 -3.34 9.01 5.27
CA PRO A 78 -3.50 10.23 6.07
C PRO A 78 -2.96 11.50 5.37
N ALA A 79 -2.35 11.39 4.19
CA ALA A 79 -1.71 12.50 3.49
C ALA A 79 -2.21 12.62 2.05
N VAL A 80 -2.57 13.84 1.66
CA VAL A 80 -2.73 14.20 0.25
C VAL A 80 -1.33 14.11 -0.37
N CYS A 81 -1.05 13.03 -1.09
CA CYS A 81 0.29 12.79 -1.63
C CYS A 81 0.65 13.72 -2.80
N GLY A 82 -0.32 14.42 -3.37
CA GLY A 82 -0.13 15.39 -4.46
C GLY A 82 0.51 16.72 -4.06
N ASN A 83 0.66 17.02 -2.77
CA ASN A 83 1.19 18.28 -2.26
C ASN A 83 2.21 18.09 -1.12
N LYS A 84 2.74 16.87 -0.96
CA LYS A 84 3.72 16.53 0.10
C LYS A 84 4.91 17.48 0.14
N GLU A 85 5.55 17.72 -1.01
CA GLU A 85 6.70 18.64 -1.11
C GLU A 85 6.34 20.07 -0.70
N LYS A 86 5.13 20.52 -1.06
CA LYS A 86 4.62 21.85 -0.69
C LYS A 86 4.35 21.96 0.81
N ILE A 87 3.79 20.91 1.42
CA ILE A 87 3.56 20.85 2.87
C ILE A 87 4.89 20.79 3.63
N GLU A 88 5.86 20.01 3.15
CA GLU A 88 7.21 19.94 3.74
C GLU A 88 7.96 21.28 3.65
N ALA A 89 7.82 22.01 2.54
CA ALA A 89 8.37 23.35 2.40
C ALA A 89 7.73 24.32 3.41
N LEU A 90 6.39 24.35 3.48
CA LEU A 90 5.64 25.21 4.40
C LEU A 90 5.93 24.89 5.88
N THR A 91 6.09 23.62 6.24
CA THR A 91 6.46 23.23 7.62
C THR A 91 7.89 23.65 7.96
N LYS A 92 8.84 23.52 7.04
CA LYS A 92 10.22 24.01 7.26
C LYS A 92 10.27 25.53 7.43
N GLU A 93 9.45 26.26 6.69
CA GLU A 93 9.32 27.73 6.83
C GLU A 93 8.70 28.10 8.18
N ALA A 94 7.58 27.49 8.56
CA ALA A 94 6.94 27.74 9.85
C ALA A 94 7.86 27.44 11.06
N ILE A 95 8.68 26.38 10.98
CA ILE A 95 9.64 26.04 12.04
C ILE A 95 10.79 27.07 12.11
N LYS A 96 11.19 27.65 10.98
CA LYS A 96 12.20 28.72 10.96
C LYS A 96 11.66 30.00 11.57
N GLU A 97 10.42 30.37 11.25
CA GLU A 97 9.75 31.55 11.79
C GLU A 97 9.51 31.45 13.31
N GLN A 98 9.21 30.26 13.83
CA GLN A 98 9.06 30.04 15.28
C GLN A 98 10.38 30.03 16.07
N LYS A 99 11.53 29.91 15.38
CA LYS A 99 12.86 29.91 15.99
C LYS A 99 13.56 31.27 15.92
N GLN A 100 12.95 32.25 15.25
CA GLN A 100 13.32 33.67 15.29
C GLN A 100 12.54 34.40 16.37
#